data_AF-A0A0A0M8W0-F1
#
_entry.id   AF-A0A0A0M8W0-F1
#
_cell.length_a   1.000
_cell.length_b   1.000
_cell.length_c   1.000
_cell.angle_alpha   90.00
_cell.angle_beta   90.00
_cell.angle_gamma   90.00
#
_symmetry.space_group_name_H-M   'P 1'
#
loop_
_entity.id
_entity.type
_entity.pdbx_description
1 polymer ?
#
loop_
_entity_poly.entity_id
_entity_poly.type
_entity_poly.pdbx_seq_one_letter_code
_entity_poly.pdbx_strand_id
1 'polypeptide(L)'
;MPRRFNYTDRQRILREHVSIRVVQEQGGGLSFEGAIDLSGYGISKKHPQARIFVEAYRGATASWKRFDFGSVDAISPPSDRSLDEFRVPEGILFRVRVTATDSEGVGRLVAEADGVRPQLPGDDAQAVQPLIQHMPADDIGDEVWRLDFTGEMPLLKINSRIAVGVDQFLMEPRYRAVFAPAVMRQILTWILLIDRFTGDEHDDEDWRQRWLRFAARLAGSDHAAAGDDSGAIEDWINLAVEGFAKRIRARSSFEAGGSA
;
A
#
# COMPACT_ATOMS: atom_id res chain seq x y z
N MET A 1 10.29 -15.17 -1.37
CA MET A 1 9.42 -15.23 -0.17
C MET A 1 8.72 -16.58 -0.09
N PRO A 2 8.30 -17.08 1.10
CA PRO A 2 7.55 -18.34 1.16
C PRO A 2 6.15 -18.13 0.55
N ARG A 3 5.71 -19.08 -0.29
CA ARG A 3 4.33 -19.12 -0.82
C ARG A 3 3.35 -18.96 0.34
N ARG A 4 2.46 -17.96 0.29
CA ARG A 4 1.37 -17.74 1.27
C ARG A 4 0.37 -18.90 1.14
N PHE A 5 0.66 -20.03 1.79
CA PHE A 5 -0.30 -21.11 1.96
C PHE A 5 -1.44 -20.62 2.86
N ASN A 6 -2.67 -20.64 2.36
CA ASN A 6 -3.85 -20.30 3.12
C ASN A 6 -4.27 -21.49 4.00
N TYR A 7 -3.54 -21.75 5.09
CA TYR A 7 -3.79 -22.89 5.98
C TYR A 7 -5.14 -22.83 6.73
N THR A 8 -5.82 -21.68 6.73
CA THR A 8 -7.07 -21.47 7.48
C THR A 8 -8.28 -21.28 6.59
N ASP A 9 -8.19 -21.50 5.27
CA ASP A 9 -9.26 -21.17 4.31
C ASP A 9 -9.81 -19.75 4.51
N ARG A 10 -8.94 -18.80 4.94
CA ARG A 10 -9.40 -17.46 5.30
C ARG A 10 -10.01 -16.79 4.09
N GLN A 11 -11.18 -16.19 4.29
CA GLN A 11 -11.84 -15.43 3.27
C GLN A 11 -11.21 -14.03 3.19
N ARG A 12 -10.90 -13.59 1.97
CA ARG A 12 -10.47 -12.22 1.75
C ARG A 12 -11.67 -11.29 1.89
N ILE A 13 -11.53 -10.22 2.67
CA ILE A 13 -12.44 -9.10 2.72
C ILE A 13 -11.95 -8.06 1.71
N LEU A 14 -12.82 -7.69 0.77
CA LEU A 14 -12.53 -6.67 -0.23
C LEU A 14 -12.34 -5.31 0.44
N ARG A 15 -11.35 -4.55 -0.03
CA ARG A 15 -11.02 -3.26 0.57
C ARG A 15 -12.15 -2.24 0.47
N GLU A 16 -12.98 -2.33 -0.58
CA GLU A 16 -14.16 -1.47 -0.77
C GLU A 16 -15.24 -1.67 0.31
N HIS A 17 -15.23 -2.81 1.01
CA HIS A 17 -16.10 -3.08 2.15
C HIS A 17 -15.51 -2.57 3.48
N VAL A 18 -14.37 -1.89 3.44
CA VAL A 18 -13.72 -1.28 4.62
C VAL A 18 -13.45 0.19 4.35
N SER A 19 -14.15 1.07 5.08
CA SER A 19 -13.91 2.51 5.03
C SER A 19 -13.18 2.95 6.29
N ILE A 20 -12.02 3.57 6.13
CA ILE A 20 -11.27 4.18 7.21
C ILE A 20 -10.99 5.63 6.86
N ARG A 21 -11.26 6.56 7.79
CA ARG A 21 -10.87 7.96 7.69
C ARG A 21 -10.02 8.33 8.89
N VAL A 22 -8.82 8.84 8.65
CA VAL A 22 -7.97 9.42 9.71
C VAL A 22 -8.38 10.87 9.91
N VAL A 23 -8.50 11.26 11.18
CA VAL A 23 -8.89 12.60 11.60
C VAL A 23 -7.78 13.18 12.47
N GLN A 24 -7.49 14.47 12.29
CA GLN A 24 -6.61 15.20 13.17
C GLN A 24 -7.45 15.95 14.21
N GLU A 25 -7.21 15.63 15.48
CA GLU A 25 -7.91 16.24 16.62
C GLU A 25 -7.40 17.66 16.87
N GLN A 26 -8.19 18.50 17.56
CA GLN A 26 -7.82 19.89 17.85
C GLN A 26 -6.52 20.04 18.67
N GLY A 27 -6.03 18.98 19.31
CA GLY A 27 -4.75 18.93 20.02
C GLY A 27 -3.57 18.40 19.19
N GLY A 28 -3.73 18.20 17.88
CA GLY A 28 -2.69 17.66 16.99
C GLY A 28 -2.54 16.13 17.05
N GLY A 29 -3.25 15.45 17.93
CA GLY A 29 -3.34 13.99 17.96
C GLY A 29 -4.08 13.43 16.75
N LEU A 30 -3.83 12.16 16.45
CA LEU A 30 -4.51 11.44 15.37
C LEU A 30 -5.54 10.48 15.95
N SER A 31 -6.68 10.37 15.27
CA SER A 31 -7.71 9.36 15.54
C SER A 31 -8.25 8.82 14.20
N PHE A 32 -9.14 7.84 14.24
CA PHE A 32 -9.83 7.40 13.04
C PHE A 32 -11.31 7.06 13.24
N GLU A 33 -12.04 7.15 12.14
CA GLU A 33 -13.38 6.60 11.97
C GLU A 33 -13.30 5.39 11.06
N GLY A 34 -13.99 4.31 11.44
CA GLY A 34 -13.97 3.05 10.68
C GLY A 34 -15.35 2.45 10.53
N ALA A 35 -15.69 2.04 9.31
CA ALA A 35 -16.88 1.28 8.98
C ALA A 35 -16.48 0.02 8.21
N ILE A 36 -17.10 -1.11 8.56
CA ILE A 36 -16.79 -2.43 8.00
C ILE A 36 -18.11 -3.08 7.59
N ASP A 37 -18.20 -3.46 6.32
CA ASP A 37 -19.31 -4.24 5.80
C ASP A 37 -18.90 -5.71 5.64
N LEU A 38 -19.45 -6.57 6.48
CA LEU A 38 -19.27 -8.02 6.40
C LEU A 38 -20.49 -8.74 5.82
N SER A 39 -21.50 -7.98 5.36
CA SER A 39 -22.64 -8.55 4.65
C SER A 39 -22.15 -9.17 3.33
N GLY A 40 -22.61 -10.38 3.03
CA GLY A 40 -22.19 -11.13 1.83
C GLY A 40 -21.03 -12.12 2.02
N TYR A 41 -20.25 -12.04 3.11
CA TYR A 41 -19.19 -13.04 3.34
C TYR A 41 -19.70 -14.32 4.00
N GLY A 42 -20.91 -14.30 4.59
CA GLY A 42 -21.50 -15.48 5.26
C GLY A 42 -20.79 -15.89 6.55
N ILE A 43 -19.90 -15.03 7.08
CA ILE A 43 -19.13 -15.30 8.31
C ILE A 43 -20.07 -15.42 9.51
N SER A 44 -21.04 -14.53 9.67
CA SER A 44 -22.04 -14.57 10.75
C SER A 44 -22.80 -15.89 10.83
N LYS A 45 -23.07 -16.53 9.68
CA LYS A 45 -23.76 -17.83 9.64
C LYS A 45 -22.91 -18.97 10.18
N LYS A 46 -21.58 -18.88 10.04
CA LYS A 46 -20.63 -19.93 10.45
C LYS A 46 -20.04 -19.65 11.83
N HIS A 47 -19.74 -18.39 12.12
CA HIS A 47 -19.00 -17.92 13.28
C HIS A 47 -19.64 -16.62 13.84
N PRO A 48 -20.87 -16.66 14.38
CA PRO A 48 -21.61 -15.45 14.80
C PRO A 48 -20.89 -14.62 15.88
N GLN A 49 -20.09 -15.29 16.72
CA GLN A 49 -19.32 -14.66 17.80
C GLN A 49 -17.89 -14.29 17.39
N ALA A 50 -17.50 -14.50 16.13
CA ALA A 50 -16.16 -14.16 15.67
C ALA A 50 -15.86 -12.68 15.94
N ARG A 51 -14.67 -12.42 16.50
CA ARG A 51 -14.23 -11.08 16.89
C ARG A 51 -13.62 -10.36 15.70
N ILE A 52 -13.93 -9.08 15.58
CA ILE A 52 -13.36 -8.20 14.57
C ILE A 52 -12.30 -7.34 15.23
N PHE A 53 -11.10 -7.34 14.67
CA PHE A 53 -10.01 -6.47 15.07
C PHE A 53 -9.61 -5.58 13.90
N VAL A 54 -9.59 -4.28 14.14
CA VAL A 54 -8.97 -3.31 13.24
C VAL A 54 -7.58 -3.02 13.78
N GLU A 55 -6.56 -3.16 12.96
CA GLU A 55 -5.18 -2.89 13.33
C GLU A 55 -4.63 -1.78 12.45
N ALA A 56 -4.24 -0.67 13.07
CA ALA A 56 -3.44 0.36 12.43
C ALA A 56 -1.97 -0.05 12.49
N TYR A 57 -1.23 0.08 11.40
CA TYR A 57 0.18 -0.28 11.33
C TYR A 57 0.94 0.57 10.34
N ARG A 58 2.27 0.63 10.50
CA ARG A 58 3.19 1.24 9.54
C ARG A 58 4.27 0.24 9.18
N GLY A 59 4.28 -0.28 7.95
CA GLY A 59 5.14 -1.40 7.56
C GLY A 59 6.65 -1.18 7.72
N ALA A 60 7.10 0.08 7.74
CA ALA A 60 8.51 0.45 7.91
C ALA A 60 8.96 0.58 9.38
N THR A 61 8.04 0.59 10.34
CA THR A 61 8.35 0.73 11.77
C THR A 61 7.64 -0.35 12.58
N ALA A 62 8.01 -0.52 13.85
CA ALA A 62 7.26 -1.39 14.76
C ALA A 62 5.96 -0.72 15.29
N SER A 63 5.53 0.40 14.70
CA SER A 63 4.33 1.13 15.13
C SER A 63 3.07 0.39 14.72
N TRP A 64 2.30 -0.06 15.70
CA TRP A 64 1.08 -0.83 15.51
C TRP A 64 0.13 -0.62 16.70
N LYS A 65 -1.18 -0.54 16.42
CA LYS A 65 -2.22 -0.47 17.45
C LYS A 65 -3.46 -1.24 17.00
N ARG A 66 -4.04 -2.03 17.91
CA ARG A 66 -5.22 -2.85 17.67
C ARG A 66 -6.45 -2.29 18.39
N PHE A 67 -7.57 -2.35 17.70
CA PHE A 67 -8.88 -1.90 18.14
C PHE A 67 -9.86 -3.05 18.01
N ASP A 68 -10.58 -3.34 19.09
CA ASP A 68 -11.62 -4.37 19.10
C ASP A 68 -12.94 -3.77 18.64
N PHE A 69 -13.45 -4.25 17.50
CA PHE A 69 -14.67 -3.76 16.84
C PHE A 69 -15.89 -4.61 17.17
N GLY A 70 -15.83 -5.45 18.20
CA GLY A 70 -16.93 -6.30 18.62
C GLY A 70 -16.95 -7.63 17.85
N SER A 71 -18.15 -8.13 17.56
CA SER A 71 -18.35 -9.37 16.81
C SER A 71 -18.97 -9.12 15.44
N VAL A 72 -18.95 -10.14 14.58
CA VAL A 72 -19.58 -10.08 13.25
C VAL A 72 -21.10 -9.83 13.29
N ASP A 73 -21.79 -10.23 14.37
CA ASP A 73 -23.22 -9.98 14.56
C ASP A 73 -23.52 -8.67 15.30
N ALA A 74 -22.51 -8.09 15.97
CA ALA A 74 -22.65 -6.87 16.76
C ALA A 74 -21.39 -6.02 16.60
N ILE A 75 -21.21 -5.44 15.41
CA ILE A 75 -20.10 -4.53 15.12
C ILE A 75 -20.28 -3.28 15.98
N SER A 76 -19.32 -3.04 16.86
CA SER A 76 -19.32 -1.95 17.82
C SER A 76 -17.91 -1.37 17.90
N PRO A 77 -17.59 -0.33 17.11
CA PRO A 77 -16.31 0.36 17.21
C PRO A 77 -16.05 0.84 18.64
N PRO A 78 -14.80 0.72 19.15
CA PRO A 78 -14.49 1.15 20.52
C PRO A 78 -14.54 2.68 20.61
N SER A 79 -14.85 3.24 21.78
CA SER A 79 -14.91 4.70 21.97
C SER A 79 -13.55 5.37 21.78
N ASP A 80 -12.47 4.71 22.22
CA ASP A 80 -11.10 5.15 21.97
C ASP A 80 -10.59 4.59 20.64
N ARG A 81 -10.32 5.51 19.70
CA ARG A 81 -9.71 5.22 18.39
C ARG A 81 -8.49 6.11 18.13
N SER A 82 -7.82 6.51 19.21
CA SER A 82 -6.59 7.30 19.15
C SER A 82 -5.46 6.52 18.48
N LEU A 83 -4.70 7.19 17.63
CA LEU A 83 -3.53 6.69 16.91
C LEU A 83 -2.24 7.30 17.51
N ASP A 84 -2.13 7.27 18.83
CA ASP A 84 -1.01 7.79 19.63
C ASP A 84 0.35 7.14 19.34
N GLU A 85 0.36 5.91 18.80
CA GLU A 85 1.57 5.23 18.28
C GLU A 85 2.13 5.88 17.00
N PHE A 86 1.40 6.82 16.39
CA PHE A 86 1.72 7.44 15.11
C PHE A 86 1.84 8.96 15.24
N ARG A 87 2.99 9.52 14.86
CA ARG A 87 3.24 10.97 14.94
C ARG A 87 2.66 11.76 13.76
N VAL A 88 2.53 11.11 12.61
CA VAL A 88 2.07 11.72 11.34
C VAL A 88 1.15 10.73 10.63
N PRO A 89 0.13 11.18 9.89
CA PRO A 89 -0.86 10.31 9.26
C PRO A 89 -0.31 9.53 8.05
N GLU A 90 0.74 10.02 7.41
CA GLU A 90 1.29 9.43 6.19
C GLU A 90 1.86 8.03 6.43
N GLY A 91 1.59 7.13 5.48
CA GLY A 91 2.07 5.74 5.53
C GLY A 91 1.39 4.87 6.60
N ILE A 92 0.36 5.36 7.31
CA ILE A 92 -0.49 4.51 8.15
C ILE A 92 -1.36 3.64 7.23
N LEU A 93 -1.35 2.34 7.49
CA LEU A 93 -2.23 1.37 6.87
C LEU A 93 -3.11 0.71 7.92
N PHE A 94 -4.22 0.15 7.46
CA PHE A 94 -5.14 -0.59 8.29
C PHE A 94 -5.29 -2.02 7.77
N ARG A 95 -5.54 -2.93 8.69
CA ARG A 95 -6.03 -4.27 8.36
C ARG A 95 -7.19 -4.63 9.25
N VAL A 96 -8.09 -5.44 8.72
CA VAL A 96 -9.22 -6.00 9.43
C VAL A 96 -8.99 -7.49 9.55
N ARG A 97 -9.04 -8.02 10.78
CA ARG A 97 -8.93 -9.44 11.06
C ARG A 97 -10.18 -9.93 11.76
N VAL A 98 -10.74 -11.02 11.24
CA VAL A 98 -11.89 -11.69 11.84
C VAL A 98 -11.43 -13.04 12.38
N THR A 99 -11.57 -13.23 13.69
CA THR A 99 -11.06 -14.41 14.41
C THR A 99 -12.22 -15.19 15.00
N ALA A 100 -12.32 -16.47 14.68
CA ALA A 100 -13.33 -17.35 15.25
C ALA A 100 -13.11 -17.56 16.75
N THR A 101 -14.22 -17.67 17.48
CA THR A 101 -14.24 -17.87 18.95
C THR A 101 -15.04 -19.10 19.36
N ASP A 102 -15.66 -19.81 18.41
CA ASP A 102 -16.31 -21.09 18.67
C ASP A 102 -15.29 -22.20 18.95
N SER A 103 -15.75 -23.26 19.61
CA SER A 103 -14.93 -24.36 20.08
C SER A 103 -14.19 -25.13 18.98
N GLU A 104 -14.65 -25.10 17.73
CA GLU A 104 -14.02 -25.81 16.61
C GLU A 104 -12.90 -25.01 15.96
N GLY A 105 -12.86 -23.69 16.17
CA GLY A 105 -11.94 -22.77 15.49
C GLY A 105 -11.39 -21.64 16.34
N VAL A 106 -11.38 -21.75 17.68
CA VAL A 106 -10.90 -20.68 18.59
C VAL A 106 -9.55 -20.13 18.13
N GLY A 107 -9.48 -18.82 17.90
CA GLY A 107 -8.25 -18.14 17.51
C GLY A 107 -7.89 -18.26 16.02
N ARG A 108 -8.65 -19.03 15.24
CA ARG A 108 -8.44 -19.15 13.79
C ARG A 108 -8.83 -17.84 13.08
N LEU A 109 -7.95 -17.35 12.22
CA LEU A 109 -8.25 -16.25 11.31
C LEU A 109 -9.18 -16.76 10.19
N VAL A 110 -10.44 -16.32 10.22
CA VAL A 110 -11.48 -16.75 9.27
C VAL A 110 -11.68 -15.76 8.13
N ALA A 111 -11.37 -14.48 8.34
CA ALA A 111 -11.38 -13.49 7.27
C ALA A 111 -10.38 -12.35 7.51
N GLU A 112 -9.91 -11.72 6.44
CA GLU A 112 -8.90 -10.66 6.49
C GLU A 112 -9.06 -9.65 5.34
N ALA A 113 -9.05 -8.35 5.65
CA ALA A 113 -8.72 -7.27 4.71
C ALA A 113 -7.36 -6.70 5.12
N ASP A 114 -6.49 -6.42 4.15
CA ASP A 114 -5.12 -6.04 4.45
C ASP A 114 -4.61 -4.92 3.53
N GLY A 115 -3.72 -4.08 4.06
CA GLY A 115 -3.24 -2.87 3.39
C GLY A 115 -4.38 -1.91 3.02
N VAL A 116 -5.43 -1.82 3.85
CA VAL A 116 -6.52 -0.86 3.70
C VAL A 116 -5.94 0.54 3.92
N ARG A 117 -6.10 1.41 2.92
CA ARG A 117 -5.62 2.79 3.00
C ARG A 117 -6.69 3.67 3.62
N PRO A 118 -6.35 4.47 4.64
CA PRO A 118 -7.27 5.46 5.14
C PRO A 118 -7.43 6.61 4.13
N GLN A 119 -8.57 7.28 4.18
CA GLN A 119 -8.68 8.66 3.71
C GLN A 119 -7.98 9.56 4.72
N LEU A 120 -6.99 10.33 4.27
CA LEU A 120 -6.29 11.30 5.11
C LEU A 120 -7.00 12.66 5.13
N PRO A 121 -6.75 13.51 6.14
CA PRO A 121 -7.26 14.87 6.14
C PRO A 121 -6.80 15.63 4.89
N GLY A 122 -7.76 16.18 4.13
CA GLY A 122 -7.49 16.90 2.87
C GLY A 122 -7.51 16.05 1.60
N ASP A 123 -7.67 14.72 1.71
CA ASP A 123 -7.84 13.86 0.53
C ASP A 123 -9.21 14.09 -0.13
N ASP A 124 -9.19 14.36 -1.44
CA ASP A 124 -10.38 14.35 -2.27
C ASP A 124 -10.83 12.89 -2.50
N ALA A 125 -12.08 12.56 -2.18
CA ALA A 125 -12.62 11.21 -2.31
C ALA A 125 -12.62 10.68 -3.76
N GLN A 126 -12.47 11.57 -4.76
CA GLN A 126 -12.33 11.21 -6.17
C GLN A 126 -10.88 11.11 -6.65
N ALA A 127 -9.89 11.33 -5.78
CA ALA A 127 -8.49 11.31 -6.17
C ALA A 127 -8.03 9.91 -6.62
N VAL A 128 -7.32 9.86 -7.75
CA VAL A 128 -6.72 8.63 -8.27
C VAL A 128 -5.70 8.11 -7.26
N GLN A 129 -5.93 6.90 -6.75
CA GLN A 129 -5.01 6.30 -5.79
C GLN A 129 -3.60 6.12 -6.37
N PRO A 130 -2.56 6.65 -5.71
CA PRO A 130 -1.19 6.49 -6.17
C PRO A 130 -0.75 5.01 -6.08
N LEU A 131 0.01 4.56 -7.08
CA LEU A 131 0.55 3.18 -7.13
C LEU A 131 1.59 2.88 -6.06
N ILE A 132 2.19 3.91 -5.45
CA ILE A 132 3.17 3.81 -4.38
C ILE A 132 2.84 4.77 -3.24
N GLN A 133 3.13 4.34 -2.01
CA GLN A 133 3.12 5.20 -0.83
C GLN A 133 4.48 5.83 -0.64
N HIS A 134 4.50 7.02 -0.08
CA HIS A 134 5.73 7.64 0.40
C HIS A 134 5.62 7.95 1.89
N MET A 135 6.77 8.08 2.55
CA MET A 135 6.84 8.61 3.90
C MET A 135 8.12 9.41 4.12
N PRO A 136 8.09 10.46 4.97
CA PRO A 136 9.29 11.03 5.55
C PRO A 136 10.02 9.97 6.40
N ALA A 137 11.33 9.87 6.24
CA ALA A 137 12.18 8.88 6.89
C ALA A 137 13.48 9.50 7.40
N ASP A 138 13.85 9.24 8.65
CA ASP A 138 15.12 9.65 9.25
C ASP A 138 16.12 8.49 9.40
N ASP A 139 15.69 7.26 9.07
CA ASP A 139 16.43 6.00 9.21
C ASP A 139 17.21 5.57 7.95
N ILE A 140 17.20 6.37 6.88
CA ILE A 140 17.84 6.03 5.58
C ILE A 140 19.23 6.66 5.37
N GLY A 141 19.86 7.16 6.44
CA GLY A 141 21.19 7.76 6.36
C GLY A 141 21.21 8.97 5.42
N ASP A 142 22.23 9.10 4.58
CA ASP A 142 22.39 10.22 3.64
C ASP A 142 21.79 9.96 2.25
N GLU A 143 21.08 8.85 2.06
CA GLU A 143 20.27 8.64 0.86
C GLU A 143 19.12 9.65 0.82
N VAL A 144 18.87 10.26 -0.33
CA VAL A 144 17.75 11.21 -0.52
C VAL A 144 16.41 10.47 -0.49
N TRP A 145 16.38 9.27 -1.06
CA TRP A 145 15.21 8.40 -1.07
C TRP A 145 15.65 6.94 -1.20
N ARG A 146 14.81 6.01 -0.74
CA ARG A 146 14.99 4.56 -0.88
C ARG A 146 13.64 3.86 -1.01
N LEU A 147 13.60 2.75 -1.75
CA LEU A 147 12.48 1.82 -1.70
C LEU A 147 12.68 0.79 -0.60
N ASP A 148 11.67 0.64 0.25
CA ASP A 148 11.58 -0.40 1.27
C ASP A 148 10.59 -1.47 0.84
N PHE A 149 11.07 -2.71 0.64
CA PHE A 149 10.28 -3.87 0.25
C PHE A 149 10.01 -4.84 1.41
N THR A 150 10.35 -4.46 2.65
CA THR A 150 10.18 -5.34 3.83
C THR A 150 8.71 -5.50 4.23
N GLY A 151 7.88 -4.51 3.93
CA GLY A 151 6.44 -4.54 4.15
C GLY A 151 5.67 -5.34 3.09
N GLU A 152 4.34 -5.27 3.19
CA GLU A 152 3.45 -6.00 2.27
C GLU A 152 3.34 -5.37 0.89
N MET A 153 3.70 -4.09 0.80
CA MET A 153 3.85 -3.36 -0.44
C MET A 153 5.04 -2.40 -0.33
N PRO A 154 5.67 -2.03 -1.46
CA PRO A 154 6.83 -1.15 -1.44
C PRO A 154 6.47 0.24 -0.93
N LEU A 155 7.37 0.80 -0.12
CA LEU A 155 7.27 2.15 0.42
C LEU A 155 8.42 3.01 -0.08
N LEU A 156 8.12 4.19 -0.59
CA LEU A 156 9.11 5.21 -0.94
C LEU A 156 9.47 6.02 0.31
N LYS A 157 10.57 5.64 0.95
CA LYS A 157 11.15 6.43 2.04
C LYS A 157 11.86 7.64 1.45
N ILE A 158 11.56 8.83 1.94
CA ILE A 158 12.19 10.09 1.53
C ILE A 158 12.82 10.72 2.75
N ASN A 159 14.09 11.10 2.63
CA ASN A 159 14.86 11.57 3.77
C ASN A 159 14.26 12.87 4.32
N SER A 160 13.81 12.83 5.57
CA SER A 160 13.17 13.97 6.24
C SER A 160 14.14 15.13 6.49
N ARG A 161 15.46 14.89 6.36
CA ARG A 161 16.52 15.88 6.58
C ARG A 161 16.88 16.69 5.33
N ILE A 162 16.25 16.43 4.18
CA ILE A 162 16.53 17.19 2.95
C ILE A 162 15.98 18.61 3.06
N ALA A 163 16.77 19.59 2.64
CA ALA A 163 16.43 21.01 2.82
C ALA A 163 15.14 21.44 2.09
N VAL A 164 14.83 20.81 0.96
CA VAL A 164 13.62 21.11 0.18
C VAL A 164 12.34 20.54 0.81
N GLY A 165 12.47 19.61 1.75
CA GLY A 165 11.32 18.89 2.31
C GLY A 165 10.72 17.85 1.35
N VAL A 166 9.89 16.96 1.91
CA VAL A 166 9.36 15.78 1.21
C VAL A 166 8.36 16.15 0.12
N ASP A 167 7.43 17.06 0.40
CA ASP A 167 6.38 17.44 -0.56
C ASP A 167 6.96 18.13 -1.79
N GLN A 168 7.89 19.08 -1.58
CA GLN A 168 8.58 19.73 -2.68
C GLN A 168 9.41 18.74 -3.48
N PHE A 169 10.10 17.80 -2.81
CA PHE A 169 10.85 16.74 -3.50
C PHE A 169 9.96 15.92 -4.45
N LEU A 170 8.74 15.59 -4.02
CA LEU A 170 7.79 14.80 -4.80
C LEU A 170 7.12 15.57 -5.94
N MET A 171 6.81 16.84 -5.72
CA MET A 171 6.05 17.67 -6.66
C MET A 171 6.94 18.37 -7.69
N GLU A 172 8.19 18.69 -7.35
CA GLU A 172 9.11 19.41 -8.23
C GLU A 172 9.43 18.57 -9.48
N PRO A 173 9.07 19.05 -10.69
CA PRO A 173 9.23 18.28 -11.92
C PRO A 173 10.65 17.79 -12.18
N ARG A 174 11.67 18.56 -11.77
CA ARG A 174 13.09 18.17 -11.95
C ARG A 174 13.48 16.97 -11.13
N TYR A 175 13.10 16.94 -9.85
CA TYR A 175 13.40 15.79 -8.99
C TYR A 175 12.62 14.58 -9.47
N ARG A 176 11.33 14.78 -9.78
CA ARG A 176 10.45 13.73 -10.29
C ARG A 176 10.93 13.11 -11.59
N ALA A 177 11.52 13.90 -12.48
CA ALA A 177 12.13 13.42 -13.71
C ALA A 177 13.28 12.42 -13.48
N VAL A 178 13.98 12.53 -12.35
CA VAL A 178 15.11 11.66 -12.01
C VAL A 178 14.64 10.46 -11.20
N PHE A 179 13.96 10.67 -10.06
CA PHE A 179 13.66 9.57 -9.14
C PHE A 179 12.51 8.69 -9.63
N ALA A 180 11.49 9.23 -10.28
CA ALA A 180 10.28 8.45 -10.59
C ALA A 180 10.53 7.32 -11.62
N PRO A 181 11.29 7.54 -12.72
CA PRO A 181 11.67 6.44 -13.61
C PRO A 181 12.54 5.38 -12.91
N ALA A 182 13.43 5.81 -12.00
CA ALA A 182 14.26 4.90 -11.21
C ALA A 182 13.44 4.05 -10.24
N VAL A 183 12.45 4.66 -9.56
CA VAL A 183 11.50 3.96 -8.70
C VAL A 183 10.72 2.90 -9.48
N MET A 184 10.16 3.26 -10.64
CA MET A 184 9.43 2.32 -11.48
C MET A 184 10.31 1.14 -11.91
N ARG A 185 11.55 1.42 -12.35
CA ARG A 185 12.52 0.40 -12.72
C ARG A 185 12.77 -0.58 -11.57
N GLN A 186 13.11 -0.07 -10.38
CA GLN A 186 13.39 -0.90 -9.22
C GLN A 186 12.18 -1.76 -8.81
N ILE A 187 10.97 -1.20 -8.87
CA ILE A 187 9.74 -1.95 -8.55
C ILE A 187 9.52 -3.08 -9.56
N LEU A 188 9.61 -2.82 -10.87
CA LEU A 188 9.39 -3.86 -11.88
C LEU A 188 10.49 -4.93 -11.84
N THR A 189 11.74 -4.53 -11.64
CA THR A 189 12.86 -5.45 -11.40
C THR A 189 12.58 -6.32 -10.18
N TRP A 190 12.10 -5.74 -9.09
CA TRP A 190 11.73 -6.51 -7.90
C TRP A 190 10.63 -7.52 -8.20
N ILE A 191 9.53 -7.10 -8.83
CA ILE A 191 8.39 -7.97 -9.14
C ILE A 191 8.81 -9.15 -10.04
N LEU A 192 9.48 -8.86 -11.15
CA LEU A 192 9.70 -9.85 -12.22
C LEU A 192 10.98 -10.68 -12.03
N LEU A 193 12.07 -10.08 -11.53
CA LEU A 193 13.37 -10.74 -11.48
C LEU A 193 13.72 -11.27 -10.08
N ILE A 194 13.35 -10.54 -9.03
CA ILE A 194 13.68 -10.90 -7.63
C ILE A 194 12.59 -11.77 -7.02
N ASP A 195 11.34 -11.28 -7.01
CA ASP A 195 10.19 -12.00 -6.45
C ASP A 195 9.65 -13.06 -7.43
N ARG A 196 9.93 -12.90 -8.73
CA ARG A 196 9.45 -13.77 -9.83
C ARG A 196 7.95 -14.02 -9.71
N PHE A 197 7.21 -12.94 -9.53
CA PHE A 197 5.79 -12.99 -9.28
C PHE A 197 5.04 -13.61 -10.47
N THR A 198 4.21 -14.61 -10.18
CA THR A 198 3.42 -15.40 -11.16
C THR A 198 1.92 -15.41 -10.82
N GLY A 199 1.47 -14.46 -9.98
CA GLY A 199 0.10 -14.49 -9.46
C GLY A 199 -0.97 -14.21 -10.49
N ASP A 200 -2.22 -14.32 -10.06
CA ASP A 200 -3.41 -14.20 -10.89
C ASP A 200 -3.51 -12.78 -11.50
N GLU A 201 -3.62 -12.69 -12.82
CA GLU A 201 -3.77 -11.45 -13.58
C GLU A 201 -5.08 -10.71 -13.24
N HIS A 202 -6.04 -11.40 -12.61
CA HIS A 202 -7.34 -10.85 -12.21
C HIS A 202 -7.37 -10.33 -10.77
N ASP A 203 -6.28 -10.43 -9.99
CA ASP A 203 -6.23 -9.85 -8.64
C ASP A 203 -6.02 -8.33 -8.71
N ASP A 204 -7.12 -7.60 -8.86
CA ASP A 204 -7.11 -6.14 -9.02
C ASP A 204 -6.55 -5.37 -7.82
N GLU A 205 -6.56 -6.01 -6.67
CA GLU A 205 -6.12 -5.43 -5.40
C GLU A 205 -4.64 -5.71 -5.11
N ASP A 206 -4.01 -6.66 -5.81
CA ASP A 206 -2.59 -6.95 -5.66
C ASP A 206 -1.75 -5.80 -6.25
N TRP A 207 -0.87 -5.22 -5.41
CA TRP A 207 -0.05 -4.09 -5.83
C TRP A 207 0.86 -4.44 -7.00
N ARG A 208 1.36 -5.68 -7.08
CA ARG A 208 2.23 -6.15 -8.15
C ARG A 208 1.46 -6.13 -9.47
N GLN A 209 0.23 -6.65 -9.47
CA GLN A 209 -0.63 -6.62 -10.67
C GLN A 209 -1.02 -5.21 -11.11
N ARG A 210 -1.27 -4.30 -10.16
CA ARG A 210 -1.50 -2.89 -10.49
C ARG A 210 -0.29 -2.26 -11.20
N TRP A 211 0.92 -2.56 -10.73
CA TRP A 211 2.16 -2.11 -11.35
C TRP A 211 2.40 -2.73 -12.73
N LEU A 212 2.20 -4.04 -12.88
CA LEU A 212 2.39 -4.74 -14.15
C LEU A 212 1.41 -4.25 -15.22
N ARG A 213 0.13 -4.06 -14.90
CA ARG A 213 -0.86 -3.51 -15.84
C ARG A 213 -0.57 -2.06 -16.23
N PHE A 214 -0.14 -1.25 -15.27
CA PHE A 214 0.29 0.11 -15.56
C PHE A 214 1.50 0.12 -16.51
N ALA A 215 2.49 -0.73 -16.25
CA ALA A 215 3.70 -0.86 -17.06
C ALA A 215 3.42 -1.42 -18.47
N ALA A 216 2.56 -2.42 -18.60
CA ALA A 216 2.16 -2.99 -19.90
C ALA A 216 1.57 -1.92 -20.83
N ARG A 217 0.64 -1.10 -20.31
CA ARG A 217 0.08 0.05 -21.06
C ARG A 217 1.13 1.06 -21.50
N LEU A 218 2.19 1.26 -20.71
CA LEU A 218 3.29 2.17 -21.05
C LEU A 218 4.27 1.58 -22.06
N ALA A 219 4.49 0.26 -22.00
CA ALA A 219 5.29 -0.50 -22.96
C ALA A 219 4.56 -0.73 -24.29
N GLY A 220 3.25 -0.47 -24.36
CA GLY A 220 2.44 -0.76 -25.54
C GLY A 220 2.14 -2.25 -25.71
N SER A 221 2.16 -3.02 -24.62
CA SER A 221 1.82 -4.44 -24.58
C SER A 221 0.54 -4.68 -23.77
N ASP A 222 -0.17 -5.78 -24.06
CA ASP A 222 -1.36 -6.16 -23.31
C ASP A 222 -1.01 -6.77 -21.94
N HIS A 223 0.15 -7.45 -21.86
CA HIS A 223 0.61 -8.17 -20.67
C HIS A 223 2.06 -7.83 -20.36
N ALA A 224 2.50 -8.17 -19.15
CA ALA A 224 3.90 -8.10 -18.76
C ALA A 224 4.74 -9.15 -19.50
N ALA A 225 6.06 -8.95 -19.54
CA ALA A 225 6.96 -10.02 -19.98
C ALA A 225 6.78 -11.26 -19.08
N ALA A 226 6.67 -12.42 -19.72
CA ALA A 226 6.50 -13.71 -19.05
C ALA A 226 7.64 -14.65 -19.43
N GLY A 227 7.92 -15.62 -18.57
CA GLY A 227 8.99 -16.61 -18.74
C GLY A 227 10.22 -16.33 -17.88
N ASP A 228 11.28 -17.11 -18.10
CA ASP A 228 12.51 -17.08 -17.29
C ASP A 228 13.69 -16.35 -17.96
N ASP A 229 13.48 -15.78 -19.16
CA ASP A 229 14.51 -15.01 -19.86
C ASP A 229 14.68 -13.62 -19.23
N SER A 230 15.71 -13.47 -18.41
CA SER A 230 16.02 -12.21 -17.74
C SER A 230 16.32 -11.07 -18.72
N GLY A 231 16.91 -11.35 -19.88
CA GLY A 231 17.21 -10.32 -20.89
C GLY A 231 15.92 -9.76 -21.48
N ALA A 232 15.00 -10.63 -21.88
CA ALA A 232 13.69 -10.22 -22.39
C ALA A 232 12.87 -9.44 -21.34
N ILE A 233 12.94 -9.84 -20.07
CA ILE A 233 12.30 -9.12 -18.96
C ILE A 233 12.92 -7.73 -18.79
N GLU A 234 14.25 -7.62 -18.79
CA GLU A 234 14.94 -6.33 -18.66
C GLU A 234 14.61 -5.36 -19.80
N ASP A 235 14.56 -5.86 -21.04
CA ASP A 235 14.16 -5.07 -22.21
C ASP A 235 12.72 -4.56 -22.09
N TRP A 236 11.80 -5.41 -21.63
CA TRP A 236 10.42 -4.99 -21.37
C TRP A 236 10.34 -3.93 -20.25
N ILE A 237 11.11 -4.09 -19.17
CA ILE A 237 11.20 -3.07 -18.10
C ILE A 237 11.72 -1.75 -18.68
N ASN A 238 12.73 -1.78 -19.55
CA ASN A 238 13.26 -0.59 -20.21
C ASN A 238 12.19 0.13 -21.04
N LEU A 239 11.41 -0.60 -21.84
CA LEU A 239 10.31 -0.05 -22.64
C LEU A 239 9.24 0.61 -21.76
N ALA A 240 8.82 -0.07 -20.68
CA ALA A 240 7.84 0.48 -19.75
C ALA A 240 8.34 1.76 -19.06
N VAL A 241 9.61 1.79 -18.63
CA VAL A 241 10.25 2.95 -18.00
C VAL A 241 10.41 4.10 -19.00
N GLU A 242 10.76 3.82 -20.26
CA GLU A 242 10.82 4.84 -21.31
C GLU A 242 9.43 5.44 -21.57
N GLY A 243 8.40 4.61 -21.69
CA GLY A 243 7.01 5.05 -21.83
C GLY A 243 6.57 5.94 -20.65
N PHE A 244 6.94 5.57 -19.43
CA PHE A 244 6.69 6.39 -18.24
C PHE A 244 7.43 7.73 -18.28
N ALA A 245 8.73 7.71 -18.59
CA ALA A 245 9.56 8.91 -18.69
C ALA A 245 9.02 9.90 -19.73
N LYS A 246 8.53 9.39 -20.88
CA LYS A 246 7.83 10.19 -21.90
C LYS A 246 6.54 10.80 -21.33
N ARG A 247 5.71 9.99 -20.65
CA ARG A 247 4.44 10.44 -20.05
C ARG A 247 4.63 11.58 -19.05
N ILE A 248 5.68 11.53 -18.22
CA ILE A 248 5.98 12.59 -17.24
C ILE A 248 6.86 13.72 -17.82
N ARG A 249 7.20 13.66 -19.11
CA ARG A 249 8.08 14.62 -19.80
C ARG A 249 9.45 14.79 -19.11
N ALA A 250 10.01 13.69 -18.59
CA ALA A 250 11.16 13.68 -17.69
C ALA A 250 12.33 14.56 -18.19
N ARG A 251 12.77 14.33 -19.44
CA ARG A 251 13.89 15.08 -20.03
C ARG A 251 13.64 16.59 -20.03
N SER A 252 12.53 17.03 -20.63
CA SER A 252 12.24 18.47 -20.73
C SER A 252 12.00 19.12 -19.37
N SER A 253 11.42 18.38 -18.41
CA SER A 253 11.20 18.88 -17.05
C SER A 253 12.52 19.07 -16.29
N PHE A 254 13.51 18.21 -16.53
CA PHE A 254 14.85 18.37 -15.99
C PHE A 254 15.61 19.54 -16.66
N GLU A 255 15.55 19.62 -17.99
CA GLU A 255 16.25 20.66 -18.79
C GLU A 255 15.72 22.07 -18.55
N ALA A 256 14.40 22.25 -18.43
CA ALA A 256 13.76 23.54 -18.13
C ALA A 256 14.26 24.15 -16.80
N GLY A 257 14.98 23.35 -16.03
CA GLY A 257 15.55 23.77 -14.79
C GLY A 257 16.93 24.44 -14.82
N GLY A 258 17.69 24.24 -15.89
CA GLY A 258 19.09 24.65 -15.97
C GLY A 258 19.35 26.13 -16.21
N SER A 259 18.32 26.99 -16.19
CA SER A 259 18.47 28.44 -16.30
C SER A 259 18.53 29.09 -14.91
N ALA A 260 19.66 28.92 -14.23
CA ALA A 260 20.09 29.74 -13.10
C ALA A 260 21.62 29.74 -13.04
#